data_AF-A0A9R1V8I5-F1
#
_entry.id   AF-A0A9R1V8I5-F1
#
_cell.length_a   1.000
_cell.length_b   1.000
_cell.length_c   1.000
_cell.angle_alpha   90.00
_cell.angle_beta   90.00
_cell.angle_gamma   90.00
#
_symmetry.space_group_name_H-M   'P 1'
#
loop_
_entity.id
_entity.type
_entity.pdbx_description
1 polymer ?
#
loop_
_entity_poly.entity_id
_entity_poly.type
_entity_poly.pdbx_seq_one_letter_code
_entity_poly.pdbx_strand_id
1 'polypeptide(L)'
;MYCSKPISLNKIDRFLACEGFMNKWGLFSATILPKRFSDHSPVMLLSEVHDFGPCPFGFFNSWCFLEGLDEETGKKLIYVKNDIKIWRADSNRKELEELNCLLLKIDDLELKAE
;
A
#
# COMPACT_ATOMS: atom_id res chain seq x y z
N MET A 1 -2.79 6.50 -27.65
CA MET A 1 -3.41 5.16 -27.65
C MET A 1 -3.27 4.61 -26.23
N TYR A 2 -4.18 4.98 -25.33
CA TYR A 2 -4.12 4.54 -23.94
C TYR A 2 -4.73 3.14 -23.85
N CYS A 3 -3.90 2.14 -23.61
CA CYS A 3 -4.35 0.76 -23.40
C CYS A 3 -5.03 0.68 -22.03
N SER A 4 -6.35 0.77 -22.04
CA SER A 4 -7.27 0.54 -20.92
C SER A 4 -7.37 -0.96 -20.58
N LYS A 5 -6.23 -1.62 -20.36
CA LYS A 5 -6.25 -2.96 -19.75
C LYS A 5 -6.39 -2.81 -18.24
N PRO A 6 -7.29 -3.57 -17.58
CA PRO A 6 -7.25 -3.68 -16.13
C PRO A 6 -5.85 -4.20 -15.75
N ILE A 7 -5.18 -3.50 -14.85
CA ILE A 7 -3.83 -3.84 -14.41
C ILE A 7 -3.93 -5.18 -13.66
N SER A 8 -3.59 -6.28 -14.33
CA SER A 8 -3.31 -7.53 -13.63
C SER A 8 -1.95 -7.34 -12.95
N LEU A 9 -1.99 -7.02 -11.66
CA LEU A 9 -0.81 -6.86 -10.82
C LEU A 9 -0.33 -8.25 -10.37
N ASN A 10 0.16 -9.05 -11.31
CA ASN A 10 0.84 -10.29 -10.95
C ASN A 10 2.16 -9.93 -10.24
N LYS A 11 2.19 -10.05 -8.91
CA LYS A 11 3.37 -9.75 -8.07
C LYS A 11 4.42 -10.87 -8.18
N ILE A 12 5.09 -10.93 -9.33
CA ILE A 12 6.10 -11.94 -9.65
C ILE A 12 7.49 -11.46 -9.24
N ASP A 13 7.75 -10.16 -9.32
CA ASP A 13 9.03 -9.55 -8.96
C ASP A 13 9.23 -9.54 -7.43
N ARG A 14 10.31 -10.17 -6.94
CA ARG A 14 10.60 -10.37 -5.52
C ARG A 14 12.10 -10.25 -5.23
N PHE A 15 12.43 -9.71 -4.06
CA PHE A 15 13.79 -9.76 -3.50
C PHE A 15 13.92 -10.95 -2.56
N LEU A 16 15.06 -11.65 -2.64
CA LEU A 16 15.46 -12.67 -1.68
C LEU A 16 16.63 -12.10 -0.86
N ALA A 17 16.53 -12.20 0.45
CA ALA A 17 17.55 -11.72 1.39
C ALA A 17 18.03 -12.87 2.26
N CYS A 18 19.34 -12.95 2.49
CA CYS A 18 19.92 -13.86 3.48
C CYS A 18 19.93 -13.22 4.87
N GLU A 19 20.11 -14.04 5.90
CA GLU A 19 20.16 -13.58 7.29
C GLU A 19 21.24 -12.50 7.51
N GLY A 20 22.45 -12.69 6.96
CA GLY A 20 23.52 -11.70 7.06
C GLY A 20 23.19 -10.34 6.40
N PHE A 21 22.37 -10.36 5.33
CA PHE A 21 21.88 -9.13 4.70
C PHE A 21 20.86 -8.42 5.61
N MET A 22 19.91 -9.17 6.19
CA MET A 22 18.92 -8.64 7.12
C MET A 22 19.58 -8.06 8.39
N ASN A 23 20.59 -8.74 8.94
CA ASN A 23 21.28 -8.30 10.15
C ASN A 23 22.08 -7.01 9.96
N LYS A 24 22.60 -6.77 8.75
CA LYS A 24 23.44 -5.59 8.46
C LYS A 24 22.65 -4.30 8.28
N TRP A 25 21.46 -4.40 7.71
CA TRP A 25 20.71 -3.26 7.20
C TRP A 25 19.31 -3.13 7.84
N GLY A 26 18.89 -4.11 8.64
CA GLY A 26 17.67 -4.06 9.43
C GLY A 26 16.40 -4.31 8.63
N LEU A 27 15.36 -3.54 8.94
CA LEU A 27 14.05 -3.63 8.31
C LEU A 27 14.05 -2.93 6.95
N PHE A 28 13.46 -3.59 5.96
CA PHE A 28 13.33 -3.08 4.61
C PHE A 28 11.87 -3.03 4.18
N SER A 29 11.56 -2.07 3.32
CA SER A 29 10.30 -2.02 2.59
C SER A 29 10.54 -2.15 1.08
N ALA A 30 9.57 -2.68 0.35
CA ALA A 30 9.63 -2.76 -1.11
C ALA A 30 8.49 -1.93 -1.71
N THR A 31 8.83 -1.01 -2.60
CA THR A 31 7.86 -0.17 -3.30
C THR A 31 7.91 -0.40 -4.81
N ILE A 32 6.83 -0.06 -5.50
CA ILE A 32 6.70 -0.21 -6.95
C ILE A 32 6.82 1.17 -7.58
N LEU A 33 7.73 1.30 -8.55
CA LEU A 33 7.91 2.55 -9.30
C LEU A 33 6.93 2.64 -10.47
N PRO A 34 6.63 3.87 -10.94
CA PRO A 34 5.78 4.08 -12.11
C PRO A 34 6.31 3.34 -13.35
N LYS A 35 5.44 2.59 -13.99
CA LYS A 35 5.69 1.88 -15.25
C LYS A 35 5.79 2.90 -16.40
N ARG A 36 6.97 3.05 -16.99
CA ARG A 36 7.19 3.97 -18.14
C ARG A 36 7.55 3.27 -19.44
N PHE A 37 8.48 2.30 -19.41
CA PHE A 37 9.10 1.77 -20.64
C PHE A 37 9.06 0.24 -20.78
N SER A 38 8.69 -0.49 -19.74
CA SER A 38 8.60 -1.96 -19.74
C SER A 38 7.15 -2.40 -19.52
N ASP A 39 6.83 -3.65 -19.84
CA ASP A 39 5.62 -4.35 -19.42
C ASP A 39 5.64 -4.73 -17.93
N HIS A 40 6.80 -4.66 -17.27
CA HIS A 40 6.99 -4.75 -15.82
C HIS A 40 7.11 -3.38 -15.15
N SER A 41 6.65 -3.30 -13.90
CA SER A 41 6.91 -2.15 -13.03
C SER A 41 8.16 -2.42 -12.20
N PRO A 42 9.19 -1.55 -12.22
CA PRO A 42 10.38 -1.75 -11.39
C PRO A 42 10.02 -1.80 -9.90
N VAL A 43 10.58 -2.76 -9.17
CA VAL A 43 10.45 -2.84 -7.71
C VAL A 43 11.73 -2.29 -7.10
N MET A 44 11.59 -1.36 -6.14
CA MET A 44 12.70 -0.77 -5.41
C MET A 44 12.68 -1.27 -3.97
N LEU A 45 13.83 -1.73 -3.47
CA LEU A 45 14.04 -2.06 -2.07
C LEU A 45 14.56 -0.81 -1.35
N LEU A 46 13.89 -0.41 -0.28
CA LEU A 46 14.22 0.74 0.55
C LEU A 46 14.68 0.25 1.92
N SER A 47 15.80 0.79 2.40
CA SER A 47 16.32 0.56 3.77
C SER A 47 15.66 1.47 4.81
N GLU A 48 14.45 1.95 4.51
CA GLU A 48 13.69 2.85 5.36
C GLU A 48 12.53 2.09 6.01
N VAL A 49 12.38 2.30 7.32
CA VAL A 49 11.23 1.85 8.09
C VAL A 49 10.07 2.80 7.79
N HIS A 50 9.32 2.52 6.73
CA HIS A 50 7.96 3.03 6.63
C HIS A 50 7.09 2.20 7.57
N ASP A 51 7.09 2.58 8.85
CA ASP A 51 5.96 2.31 9.73
C ASP A 51 4.79 3.09 9.14
N PHE A 52 3.92 2.44 8.37
CA PHE A 52 2.68 3.02 7.82
C PHE A 52 1.65 3.35 8.92
N GLY A 53 2.12 3.64 10.13
CA GLY A 53 1.38 3.59 11.36
C GLY A 53 0.99 2.17 11.77
N PRO A 54 0.55 1.99 13.03
CA PRO A 54 -0.22 0.82 13.40
C PRO A 54 -1.42 0.73 12.46
N CYS A 55 -1.50 -0.35 11.68
CA CYS A 55 -2.70 -0.64 10.90
C CYS A 55 -3.88 -0.69 11.89
N PRO A 56 -4.82 0.28 11.85
CA PRO A 56 -5.74 0.46 12.96
C PRO A 56 -6.65 -0.75 13.16
N PHE A 57 -6.83 -1.59 12.13
CA PHE A 57 -7.44 -2.91 12.22
C PHE A 57 -6.89 -3.86 11.16
N GLY A 58 -6.23 -4.95 11.54
CA GLY A 58 -5.84 -6.03 10.62
C GLY A 58 -6.96 -7.07 10.49
N PHE A 59 -7.58 -7.19 9.31
CA PHE A 59 -8.58 -8.24 9.06
C PHE A 59 -7.94 -9.43 8.35
N PHE A 60 -7.93 -10.60 8.99
CA PHE A 60 -7.36 -11.82 8.40
C PHE A 60 -8.43 -12.57 7.59
N ASN A 61 -8.08 -13.00 6.38
CA ASN A 61 -8.98 -13.79 5.54
C ASN A 61 -9.41 -15.11 6.20
N SER A 62 -8.56 -15.68 7.06
CA SER A 62 -8.87 -16.90 7.81
C SER A 62 -10.05 -16.74 8.76
N TRP A 63 -10.34 -15.53 9.23
CA TRP A 63 -11.46 -15.28 10.14
C TRP A 63 -12.83 -15.56 9.51
N CYS A 64 -12.94 -15.45 8.18
CA CYS A 64 -14.16 -15.78 7.44
C CYS A 64 -14.43 -17.28 7.31
N PHE A 65 -13.44 -18.13 7.62
CA PHE A 65 -13.48 -19.58 7.41
C PHE A 65 -13.15 -20.37 8.66
N LEU A 66 -13.32 -19.77 9.85
CA LEU A 66 -13.11 -20.46 11.11
C LEU A 66 -14.13 -21.59 11.26
N GLU A 67 -13.65 -22.79 11.59
CA GLU A 67 -14.53 -23.92 11.90
C GLU A 67 -15.45 -23.56 13.08
N GLY A 68 -16.74 -23.87 12.95
CA GLY A 68 -17.75 -23.53 13.96
C GLY A 68 -18.36 -22.14 13.82
N LEU A 69 -17.92 -21.33 12.85
CA LEU A 69 -18.57 -20.07 12.51
C LEU A 69 -19.85 -20.32 11.71
N ASP A 70 -20.96 -19.71 12.13
CA ASP A 70 -22.21 -19.78 11.36
C ASP A 70 -22.12 -18.95 10.07
N GLU A 71 -22.85 -19.38 9.04
CA GLU A 71 -22.81 -18.76 7.71
C GLU A 71 -23.23 -17.28 7.73
N GLU A 72 -24.16 -16.92 8.63
CA GLU A 72 -24.65 -15.54 8.76
C GLU A 72 -23.56 -14.62 9.31
N THR A 73 -22.85 -15.05 10.35
CA THR A 73 -21.71 -14.33 10.92
C THR A 73 -20.56 -14.25 9.92
N GLY A 74 -20.30 -15.31 9.15
CA GLY A 74 -19.34 -15.30 8.05
C GLY A 74 -19.64 -14.21 7.01
N LYS A 75 -20.90 -14.07 6.61
CA LYS A 75 -21.34 -13.00 5.69
C LYS A 75 -21.17 -11.59 6.29
N LYS A 76 -21.49 -11.40 7.56
CA LYS A 76 -21.29 -10.12 8.27
C LYS A 76 -19.79 -9.75 8.33
N LEU A 77 -18.92 -10.72 8.60
CA LEU A 77 -17.46 -10.53 8.59
C LEU A 77 -16.94 -10.11 7.21
N ILE A 78 -17.47 -10.70 6.13
CA ILE A 78 -17.13 -10.28 4.76
C ILE A 78 -17.57 -8.82 4.50
N TYR A 79 -18.74 -8.43 4.99
CA TYR A 79 -19.23 -7.05 4.86
C TYR A 79 -18.30 -6.06 5.58
N VAL A 80 -17.99 -6.33 6.85
CA VAL A 80 -17.05 -5.51 7.65
C VAL A 80 -15.68 -5.42 6.99
N LYS A 81 -15.17 -6.54 6.44
CA LYS A 81 -13.91 -6.55 5.68
C LYS A 81 -13.95 -5.61 4.47
N ASN A 82 -15.07 -5.58 3.75
CA ASN A 82 -15.23 -4.69 2.60
C ASN A 82 -15.30 -3.23 3.04
N ASP A 83 -16.02 -2.91 4.10
CA ASP A 83 -16.09 -1.56 4.66
C ASP A 83 -14.73 -1.05 5.12
N ILE A 84 -13.96 -1.88 5.83
CA ILE A 84 -12.58 -1.57 6.24
C ILE A 84 -11.71 -1.30 5.00
N LYS A 85 -11.89 -2.08 3.93
CA LYS A 85 -11.12 -1.91 2.69
C LYS A 85 -11.45 -0.58 2.00
N ILE A 86 -12.72 -0.19 1.93
CA ILE A 86 -13.17 1.09 1.37
C ILE A 86 -12.62 2.23 2.23
N TRP A 87 -12.80 2.16 3.54
CA TRP A 87 -12.33 3.16 4.48
C TRP A 87 -10.82 3.41 4.35
N ARG A 88 -10.01 2.36 4.23
CA ARG A 88 -8.56 2.51 4.00
C ARG A 88 -8.23 3.25 2.70
N ALA A 89 -8.93 2.92 1.61
CA ALA A 89 -8.70 3.59 0.34
C ALA A 89 -9.04 5.08 0.43
N ASP A 90 -10.12 5.42 1.13
CA ASP A 90 -10.55 6.79 1.36
C ASP A 90 -9.59 7.57 2.28
N SER A 91 -9.12 6.96 3.37
CA SER A 91 -8.14 7.58 4.28
C SER A 91 -6.84 7.89 3.54
N ASN A 92 -6.27 6.92 2.83
CA ASN A 92 -5.03 7.13 2.05
C ASN A 92 -5.19 8.21 0.97
N ARG A 93 -6.38 8.28 0.33
CA ARG A 93 -6.68 9.33 -0.65
C ARG A 93 -6.66 10.72 -0.01
N LYS A 94 -7.29 10.89 1.16
CA LYS A 94 -7.31 12.17 1.87
C LYS A 94 -5.91 12.61 2.29
N GLU A 95 -5.10 11.70 2.83
CA GLU A 95 -3.71 11.99 3.18
C GLU A 95 -2.89 12.44 1.95
N LEU A 96 -3.11 11.80 0.80
CA LEU A 96 -2.44 12.20 -0.44
C LEU A 96 -2.92 13.56 -0.95
N GLU A 97 -4.21 13.87 -0.85
CA GLU A 97 -4.77 15.18 -1.19
C GLU A 97 -4.21 16.28 -0.29
N GLU A 98 -4.11 16.03 1.02
CA GLU A 98 -3.50 16.94 1.99
C GLU A 98 -2.01 17.18 1.70
N LEU A 99 -1.24 16.12 1.42
CA LEU A 99 0.16 16.23 1.03
C LEU A 99 0.36 17.05 -0.23
N ASN A 100 -0.47 16.83 -1.27
CA ASN A 100 -0.42 17.62 -2.49
C ASN A 100 -0.74 19.10 -2.24
N CYS A 101 -1.74 19.38 -1.40
CA CYS A 101 -2.06 20.74 -0.99
C CYS A 101 -0.91 21.42 -0.22
N LEU A 102 -0.19 20.68 0.63
CA LEU A 102 0.97 21.20 1.35
C LEU A 102 2.14 21.47 0.41
N LEU A 103 2.41 20.57 -0.54
CA LEU A 103 3.44 20.76 -1.57
C LEU A 103 3.18 22.04 -2.38
N LEU A 104 1.95 22.25 -2.84
CA LEU A 104 1.58 23.48 -3.56
C LEU A 104 1.79 24.76 -2.73
N LYS A 105 1.57 24.68 -1.42
CA LYS A 105 1.82 25.83 -0.53
C LYS A 105 3.31 26.10 -0.34
N ILE A 106 4.14 25.05 -0.33
CA ILE A 106 5.59 25.20 -0.26
C ILE A 106 6.09 25.91 -1.52
N ASP A 107 5.66 25.47 -2.70
CA ASP A 107 6.05 26.08 -3.99
C ASP A 107 5.68 27.58 -4.06
N ASP A 108 4.49 27.98 -3.57
CA ASP A 108 4.06 29.39 -3.53
C ASP A 108 4.89 30.24 -2.54
N LEU A 109 5.36 29.64 -1.44
CA LEU A 109 6.23 30.33 -0.49
C LEU A 109 7.65 30.50 -1.04
N GLU A 110 8.18 29.51 -1.76
CA GLU A 110 9.47 29.60 -2.43
C GLU A 110 9.47 30.71 -3.49
N LEU A 111 8.41 30.81 -4.30
CA LEU A 111 8.23 31.90 -5.28
C LEU A 111 8.15 33.30 -4.67
N LYS A 112 7.68 33.42 -3.41
CA LYS A 112 7.58 34.70 -2.69
C LYS A 112 8.87 35.09 -1.97
N ALA A 113 9.82 34.16 -1.84
CA ALA A 113 11.11 34.39 -1.20
C ALA A 113 12.19 34.86 -2.20
N GLU A 114 11.94 34.72 -3.50
CA GLU A 114 12.71 35.34 -4.61
C GLU A 114 12.26 36.78 -4.90
#